data_AF-A0A521S8T9-F1
#
_entry.id   AF-A0A521S8T9-F1
#
_cell.length_a   1.000
_cell.length_b   1.000
_cell.length_c   1.000
_cell.angle_alpha   90.00
_cell.angle_beta   90.00
_cell.angle_gamma   90.00
#
_symmetry.space_group_name_H-M   'P 1'
#
loop_
_entity.id
_entity.type
_entity.pdbx_description
1 polymer ?
#
loop_
_entity_poly.entity_id
_entity_poly.type
_entity_poly.pdbx_seq_one_letter_code
_entity_poly.pdbx_strand_id
1 'polypeptide(L)'
;MNNVPPTTQTPPSGAPKHAIRAASEFFGRHVVAFNVLGFVAVLCGVSAYIAQINGSVAAGYALRDLEVRVDALALENEKLEVAARKAQSLVRLEQSVKMMGLVRADAPAYVEAGRPSVALAR
;
A
#
# COMPACT_ATOMS: atom_id res chain seq x y z
N MET A 1 68.69 6.62 60.30
CA MET A 1 67.26 6.67 60.66
C MET A 1 66.85 8.13 60.67
N ASN A 2 66.26 8.62 59.57
CA ASN A 2 65.66 9.96 59.49
C ASN A 2 64.17 9.78 59.22
N ASN A 3 63.35 10.11 60.21
CA ASN A 3 61.89 10.02 60.16
C ASN A 3 61.34 11.25 59.42
N VAL A 4 60.71 11.02 58.27
CA VAL A 4 59.90 12.02 57.55
C VAL A 4 58.46 11.94 58.09
N PRO A 5 57.83 13.05 58.52
CA PRO A 5 56.44 13.02 58.96
C PRO A 5 55.46 12.89 57.76
N PRO A 6 54.30 12.23 57.93
CA PRO A 6 53.33 12.08 56.86
C PRO A 6 52.59 13.40 56.58
N THR A 7 52.75 13.94 55.39
CA THR A 7 51.91 15.02 54.85
C THR A 7 50.49 14.51 54.63
N THR A 8 49.62 14.72 55.61
CA THR A 8 48.17 14.57 55.47
C THR A 8 47.64 15.78 54.71
N GLN A 9 47.57 15.67 53.39
CA GLN A 9 46.77 16.60 52.57
C GLN A 9 45.29 16.26 52.80
N THR A 10 44.63 17.01 53.68
CA THR A 10 43.17 17.05 53.76
C THR A 10 42.60 17.64 52.46
N PRO A 11 41.61 17.00 51.81
CA PRO A 11 40.96 17.58 50.63
C PRO A 11 40.16 18.84 51.01
N PRO A 12 40.06 19.85 50.13
CA PRO A 12 39.35 21.09 50.41
C PRO A 12 37.83 20.84 50.55
N SER A 13 37.39 20.73 51.80
CA SER A 13 35.99 20.73 52.21
C SER A 13 35.43 22.15 52.09
N GLY A 14 34.70 22.45 51.00
CA GLY A 14 34.04 23.75 50.86
C GLY A 14 33.30 24.03 49.55
N ALA A 15 33.59 23.30 48.46
CA ALA A 15 33.08 23.66 47.12
C ALA A 15 31.58 23.41 46.81
N PRO A 16 30.83 22.46 47.41
CA PRO A 16 29.53 22.08 46.84
C PRO A 16 28.38 23.05 47.16
N LYS A 17 28.46 23.86 48.22
CA LYS A 17 27.32 24.67 48.68
C LYS A 17 27.09 25.94 47.85
N HIS A 18 28.15 26.50 47.26
CA HIS A 18 28.05 27.72 46.46
C HIS A 18 27.59 27.44 45.02
N ALA A 19 28.01 26.32 44.44
CA ALA A 19 27.61 25.91 43.09
C ALA A 19 26.11 25.60 43.00
N ILE A 20 25.54 24.96 44.01
CA ILE A 20 24.11 24.58 44.04
C ILE A 20 23.20 25.82 44.15
N ARG A 21 23.61 26.84 44.92
CA ARG A 21 22.86 28.09 45.05
C ARG A 21 22.86 28.91 43.75
N ALA A 22 24.03 29.04 43.12
CA ALA A 22 24.16 29.73 41.84
C ALA A 22 23.33 29.07 40.72
N ALA A 23 23.27 27.73 40.70
CA ALA A 23 22.40 27.00 39.78
C ALA A 23 20.91 27.30 40.02
N SER A 24 20.45 27.27 41.27
CA SER A 24 19.03 27.50 41.59
C SER A 24 18.54 28.92 41.24
N GLU A 25 19.39 29.93 41.38
CA GLU A 25 19.06 31.32 41.01
C GLU A 25 19.01 31.51 39.48
N PHE A 26 19.90 30.82 38.75
CA PHE A 26 19.86 30.79 37.29
C PHE A 26 18.58 30.11 36.77
N PHE A 27 18.21 28.95 37.34
CA PHE A 27 16.96 28.28 36.98
C PHE A 27 15.75 29.16 37.29
N GLY A 28 15.69 29.80 38.47
CA GLY A 28 14.60 30.71 38.84
C GLY A 28 14.37 31.84 37.82
N ARG A 29 15.45 32.42 37.27
CA ARG A 29 15.35 33.49 36.27
C ARG A 29 14.96 32.99 34.87
N HIS A 30 15.25 31.73 34.54
CA HIS A 30 15.02 31.15 33.22
C HIS A 30 13.80 30.20 33.14
N VAL A 31 13.12 29.89 34.25
CA VAL A 31 11.92 29.03 34.29
C VAL A 31 10.85 29.48 33.29
N VAL A 32 10.59 30.79 33.21
CA VAL A 32 9.59 31.34 32.27
C VAL A 32 10.00 31.08 30.81
N ALA A 33 11.27 31.27 30.47
CA ALA A 33 11.78 31.01 29.13
C ALA A 33 11.72 29.53 28.76
N PHE A 34 12.03 28.63 29.70
CA PHE A 34 11.90 27.18 29.49
C PHE A 34 10.45 26.74 29.30
N ASN A 35 9.51 27.31 30.05
CA ASN A 35 8.08 27.01 29.90
C ASN A 35 7.55 27.49 28.54
N VAL A 36 7.94 28.70 28.11
CA VAL A 36 7.56 29.22 26.79
C VAL A 36 8.17 28.36 25.68
N LEU A 37 9.44 27.98 25.79
CA LEU A 37 10.09 27.10 24.81
C LEU A 37 9.40 25.73 24.75
N GLY A 38 9.07 25.15 25.91
CA GLY A 38 8.33 23.89 25.99
C GLY A 38 6.94 24.00 25.35
N PHE A 39 6.23 25.09 25.59
CA PHE A 39 4.92 25.34 24.98
C PHE A 39 5.01 25.47 23.45
N VAL A 40 6.00 26.18 22.94
CA VAL A 40 6.26 26.30 21.49
C VAL A 40 6.62 24.94 20.89
N ALA A 41 7.43 24.13 21.58
CA ALA A 41 7.78 22.79 21.12
C ALA A 41 6.55 21.87 21.02
N VAL A 42 5.66 21.91 22.01
CA VAL A 42 4.40 21.15 21.98
C VAL A 42 3.51 21.62 20.83
N LEU A 43 3.35 22.94 20.64
CA LEU A 43 2.58 23.49 19.52
C LEU A 43 3.12 23.05 18.16
N CYS A 44 4.44 23.07 18.01
CA CYS A 44 5.11 22.63 16.78
C CYS A 44 4.92 21.12 16.54
N GLY A 45 4.98 20.30 17.60
CA GLY A 45 4.70 18.87 17.50
C GLY A 45 3.26 18.58 17.06
N VAL A 46 2.28 19.30 17.61
CA VAL A 46 0.86 19.14 17.24
C VAL A 46 0.61 19.55 15.79
N SER A 47 1.15 20.67 15.33
CA SER A 47 0.97 21.11 13.94
C SER A 47 1.63 20.16 12.93
N ALA A 48 2.84 19.67 13.25
CA ALA A 48 3.53 18.67 12.44
C ALA A 48 2.73 17.36 12.35
N TYR A 49 2.14 16.91 13.47
CA TYR A 49 1.31 15.71 13.51
C TYR A 49 0.05 15.84 12.64
N ILE A 50 -0.64 16.97 12.72
CA ILE A 50 -1.82 17.25 11.87
C ILE A 50 -1.43 17.25 10.39
N ALA A 51 -0.30 17.88 10.03
CA ALA A 51 0.20 17.89 8.66
C ALA A 51 0.52 16.48 8.15
N GLN A 52 1.13 15.63 8.99
CA GLN A 52 1.45 14.25 8.66
C GLN A 52 0.20 13.40 8.42
N ILE A 53 -0.83 13.55 9.25
CA ILE A 53 -2.11 12.88 9.06
C ILE A 53 -2.75 13.32 7.75
N ASN A 54 -2.82 14.62 7.49
CA ASN A 54 -3.43 15.13 6.26
C ASN A 54 -2.70 14.64 5.00
N GLY A 55 -1.37 14.55 5.04
CA GLY A 55 -0.58 13.94 3.96
C GLY A 55 -0.83 12.44 3.79
N SER A 56 -0.96 11.70 4.90
CA SER A 56 -1.24 10.26 4.86
C SER A 56 -2.62 9.93 4.29
N VAL A 57 -3.61 10.79 4.54
CA VAL A 57 -4.96 10.68 3.97
C VAL A 57 -4.93 10.87 2.45
N ALA A 58 -4.16 11.85 1.96
CA ALA A 58 -3.97 12.06 0.52
C ALA A 58 -3.30 10.86 -0.17
N ALA A 59 -2.33 10.22 0.50
CA ALA A 59 -1.70 8.99 0.01
C ALA A 59 -2.69 7.81 -0.08
N GLY A 60 -3.61 7.69 0.88
CA GLY A 60 -4.66 6.66 0.86
C GLY A 60 -5.61 6.80 -0.34
N TYR A 61 -6.00 8.04 -0.69
CA TYR A 61 -6.83 8.29 -1.88
C TYR A 61 -6.08 7.98 -3.18
N ALA A 62 -4.80 8.36 -3.27
CA ALA A 62 -3.98 8.05 -4.44
C ALA A 62 -3.80 6.54 -4.63
N LEU A 63 -3.62 5.78 -3.54
CA LEU A 63 -3.54 4.32 -3.58
C LEU A 63 -4.85 3.71 -4.09
N ARG A 64 -5.99 4.18 -3.57
CA ARG A 64 -7.31 3.71 -4.02
C ARG A 64 -7.56 3.97 -5.49
N ASP A 65 -7.21 5.17 -5.99
CA ASP A 65 -7.37 5.49 -7.42
C ASP A 65 -6.48 4.59 -8.30
N LEU A 66 -5.29 4.25 -7.81
CA LEU A 66 -4.38 3.33 -8.49
C LEU A 66 -4.94 1.90 -8.52
N GLU A 67 -5.49 1.41 -7.41
CA GLU A 67 -6.17 0.11 -7.35
C GLU A 67 -7.33 0.02 -8.35
N VAL A 68 -8.19 1.03 -8.39
CA VAL A 68 -9.32 1.08 -9.34
C VAL A 68 -8.85 1.01 -10.79
N ARG A 69 -7.74 1.69 -11.13
CA ARG A 69 -7.18 1.65 -12.48
C ARG A 69 -6.60 0.28 -12.82
N VAL A 70 -5.91 -0.36 -11.88
CA VAL A 70 -5.37 -1.72 -12.06
C VAL A 70 -6.51 -2.71 -12.31
N ASP A 71 -7.57 -2.65 -11.51
CA ASP A 71 -8.73 -3.53 -11.68
C ASP A 71 -9.44 -3.29 -13.02
N ALA A 72 -9.58 -2.04 -13.44
CA ALA A 72 -10.16 -1.70 -14.74
C ALA A 72 -9.32 -2.25 -15.91
N LEU A 73 -8.00 -2.10 -15.84
CA LEU A 73 -7.07 -2.62 -16.86
C LEU A 73 -7.05 -4.15 -16.89
N ALA A 74 -7.11 -4.80 -15.74
CA ALA A 74 -7.18 -6.26 -15.66
C ALA A 74 -8.46 -6.80 -16.33
N LEU A 75 -9.60 -6.15 -16.05
CA LEU A 75 -10.87 -6.49 -16.67
C LEU A 75 -10.87 -6.26 -18.20
N GLU A 76 -10.23 -5.19 -18.67
CA GLU A 76 -10.07 -4.93 -20.10
C GLU A 76 -9.19 -5.99 -20.78
N ASN A 77 -8.11 -6.41 -20.12
CA ASN A 77 -7.23 -7.45 -20.62
C ASN A 77 -7.95 -8.80 -20.72
N GLU A 78 -8.73 -9.17 -19.70
CA GLU A 78 -9.55 -10.39 -19.72
C GLU A 78 -10.55 -10.38 -20.89
N LYS A 79 -11.22 -9.24 -21.13
CA LYS A 79 -12.13 -9.09 -22.28
C LYS A 79 -11.41 -9.27 -23.61
N LEU A 80 -10.22 -8.67 -23.75
CA LEU A 80 -9.41 -8.81 -24.95
C LEU A 80 -8.95 -10.26 -25.15
N GLU A 81 -8.57 -10.96 -24.08
CA GLU A 81 -8.15 -12.36 -24.15
C GLU A 81 -9.31 -13.26 -24.58
N VAL A 82 -10.52 -13.06 -24.03
CA VAL A 82 -11.72 -13.78 -24.45
C VAL A 82 -12.03 -13.51 -25.93
N ALA A 83 -11.93 -12.25 -26.37
CA ALA A 83 -12.13 -11.89 -27.78
C ALA A 83 -11.10 -12.57 -28.70
N ALA A 84 -9.82 -12.57 -28.30
CA ALA A 84 -8.76 -13.24 -29.03
C ALA A 84 -8.98 -14.76 -29.11
N ARG A 85 -9.36 -15.39 -28.01
CA ARG A 85 -9.70 -16.84 -27.98
C ARG A 85 -10.89 -17.15 -28.86
N LYS A 86 -11.93 -16.30 -28.86
CA LYS A 86 -13.10 -16.46 -29.75
C LYS A 86 -12.70 -16.38 -31.22
N ALA A 87 -11.87 -15.42 -31.59
CA ALA A 87 -11.35 -15.30 -32.95
C ALA A 87 -10.52 -16.54 -33.33
N GLN A 88 -9.60 -16.99 -32.47
CA GLN A 88 -8.82 -18.21 -32.71
C GLN A 88 -9.69 -19.48 -32.83
N SER A 89 -10.75 -19.58 -32.02
CA SER A 89 -11.69 -20.70 -32.09
C SER A 89 -12.42 -20.75 -33.44
N LEU A 90 -12.82 -19.59 -33.98
CA LEU A 90 -13.45 -19.50 -35.30
C LEU A 90 -12.47 -19.94 -36.40
N VAL A 91 -11.22 -19.47 -36.35
CA VAL A 91 -10.18 -19.89 -37.30
C VAL A 91 -9.95 -21.41 -37.25
N ARG A 92 -9.88 -21.99 -36.05
CA ARG A 92 -9.70 -23.45 -35.89
C ARG A 92 -10.87 -24.26 -36.42
N LEU A 93 -12.10 -23.78 -36.26
CA LEU A 93 -13.29 -24.40 -36.82
C LEU A 93 -13.25 -24.37 -38.34
N GLU A 94 -12.93 -23.23 -38.95
CA GLU A 94 -12.80 -23.10 -40.41
C GLU A 94 -11.73 -24.06 -40.96
N GLN A 95 -10.57 -24.15 -40.30
CA GLN A 95 -9.51 -25.08 -40.66
C GLN A 95 -9.95 -26.55 -40.54
N SER A 96 -10.66 -26.90 -39.47
CA SER A 96 -11.14 -28.28 -39.26
C SER A 96 -12.22 -28.68 -40.27
N VAL A 97 -13.13 -27.77 -40.61
CA VAL A 97 -14.16 -27.98 -41.65
C VAL A 97 -13.51 -28.20 -43.02
N LYS A 98 -12.47 -27.41 -43.34
CA LYS A 98 -11.69 -27.59 -44.57
C LYS A 98 -10.91 -28.90 -44.61
N MET A 99 -10.38 -29.35 -43.47
CA MET A 99 -9.69 -30.65 -43.35
C MET A 99 -10.64 -31.85 -43.50
N MET A 100 -11.89 -31.71 -43.06
CA MET A 100 -12.92 -32.75 -43.22
C MET A 100 -13.46 -32.87 -44.66
N GLY A 101 -12.89 -32.14 -45.63
CA GLY A 101 -13.26 -32.22 -47.03
C GLY A 101 -14.66 -31.67 -47.34
N LEU A 102 -15.22 -30.86 -46.44
CA LEU A 102 -16.56 -30.29 -46.60
C LEU A 102 -16.52 -29.16 -47.64
N VAL A 103 -17.24 -29.35 -48.74
CA VAL A 103 -17.42 -28.37 -49.83
C VAL A 103 -18.74 -27.62 -49.62
N ARG A 104 -18.76 -26.32 -49.95
CA ARG A 104 -19.96 -25.48 -49.84
C ARG A 104 -21.10 -26.09 -50.68
N ALA A 105 -22.21 -26.42 -50.03
CA ALA A 105 -23.37 -26.99 -50.71
C ALA A 105 -24.18 -25.86 -51.36
N ASP A 106 -24.06 -25.71 -52.69
CA ASP A 106 -24.81 -24.69 -53.44
C ASP A 106 -26.31 -25.01 -53.59
N ALA A 107 -26.72 -26.27 -53.39
CA ALA A 107 -28.12 -26.69 -53.41
C ALA A 107 -28.36 -27.90 -52.47
N PRO A 108 -28.80 -27.70 -51.23
CA PRO A 108 -29.14 -28.80 -50.34
C PRO A 108 -30.44 -29.47 -50.82
N ALA A 109 -30.34 -30.71 -51.31
CA ALA A 109 -31.50 -31.55 -51.58
C ALA A 109 -31.98 -32.18 -50.27
N TYR A 110 -33.09 -31.69 -49.73
CA TYR A 110 -33.74 -32.26 -48.56
C TYR A 110 -34.55 -33.48 -49.01
N VAL A 111 -34.18 -34.66 -48.49
CA VAL A 111 -34.97 -35.87 -48.69
C VAL A 111 -36.07 -35.87 -47.64
N GLU A 112 -37.32 -35.67 -48.05
CA GLU A 112 -38.46 -35.89 -47.17
C GLU A 112 -38.56 -37.39 -46.85
N ALA A 113 -38.20 -37.75 -45.62
CA ALA A 113 -38.41 -39.10 -45.13
C ALA A 113 -39.92 -39.40 -45.17
N GLY A 114 -40.30 -40.34 -46.03
CA GLY A 114 -41.70 -40.73 -46.25
C GLY A 114 -42.43 -41.01 -44.94
N ARG A 115 -43.67 -40.51 -44.90
CA ARG A 115 -44.67 -40.54 -43.81
C ARG A 115 -44.38 -41.51 -42.66
N PRO A 116 -44.39 -41.05 -41.39
CA PRO A 116 -44.27 -41.94 -40.24
C PRO A 116 -45.46 -42.89 -40.20
N SER A 117 -45.22 -44.17 -40.45
CA SER A 117 -46.17 -45.25 -40.19
C SER A 117 -46.25 -45.44 -38.68
N VAL A 118 -47.26 -44.85 -38.06
CA VAL A 118 -47.58 -45.09 -36.64
C VAL A 118 -48.60 -46.22 -36.57
N ALA A 119 -48.23 -47.31 -35.88
CA ALA A 119 -49.14 -48.42 -35.61
C ALA A 119 -50.14 -47.99 -34.54
N LEU A 120 -51.42 -47.90 -34.90
CA LEU A 120 -52.50 -47.66 -33.95
C LEU A 120 -52.82 -48.98 -33.24
N ALA A 121 -52.38 -49.12 -31.99
CA ALA A 121 -52.75 -50.26 -31.15
C ALA A 121 -54.23 -50.14 -30.77
N ARG A 122 -55.00 -51.22 -30.96
CA ARG A 122 -56.41 -51.34 -30.58
C ARG A 122 -56.54 -52.28 -29.39
#